data_AF-A0A8I3PK73-F1
#
_entry.id   AF-A0A8I3PK73-F1
#
_cell.length_a   1.000
_cell.length_b   1.000
_cell.length_c   1.000
_cell.angle_alpha   90.00
_cell.angle_beta   90.00
_cell.angle_gamma   90.00
#
_symmetry.space_group_name_H-M   'P 1'
#
loop_
_entity.id
_entity.type
_entity.pdbx_description
1 polymer ?
#
loop_
_entity_poly.entity_id
_entity_poly.type
_entity_poly.pdbx_seq_one_letter_code
_entity_poly.pdbx_strand_id
1 'polypeptide(L)'
;CGPPFIPPCRGRGRGPRSRGESSERWVWCKVSLEPGAKGGRRGPEAAGARRERRTLGRGGASGPRAEPEAAKSLPGRRKSGSSGPGAAAKRARSFRSRGRGFGREPEPRAESRKAGLQLQRGQRRRSLRAGPPNATAASLGGSGRLRRPPPGGRVAVVLDQGSGFVKAGFAGEQQPRLVLKSSSPGPGALGCELGDGGARAHPIKHGVVVDWQALEGLWERLLVGGLRVCPERWPVLVSDSPSAPPAGREKVAELLFEALAVPACHMASSALLALCSAGAFSGLAVEAGAGVCHATPIYAGHSWQEATFRLDVAGSTLSRYLRDLLVAAFPDLQLRALPRKAITQLKKRCCYVSLDFEGDLLNPDRHHPATFCLGNGCSVCLSSERFRCPEPIFQPRLLGQTKPGLPALVFQALQKVPARLRTRLADTVVLAGGSTLFPGFTERLEMELEAQCRRHGYGALRPHLVAKPGRGTAVWTGGSMVASLRSFQCHWITRAMYQEYGSRLVHEVFN
;
A
#
# COMPACT_ATOMS: atom_id res chain seq x y z
N CYS A 1 46.43 -38.30 -1.56
CA CYS A 1 46.82 -38.89 -0.27
C CYS A 1 45.66 -38.74 0.72
N GLY A 2 45.39 -39.75 1.55
CA GLY A 2 44.26 -39.73 2.50
C GLY A 2 44.59 -39.04 3.84
N PRO A 3 43.60 -38.87 4.73
CA PRO A 3 43.77 -38.32 6.07
C PRO A 3 44.27 -39.37 7.09
N PRO A 4 44.90 -38.95 8.21
CA PRO A 4 45.16 -39.80 9.37
C PRO A 4 43.88 -40.06 10.20
N PHE A 5 43.88 -41.11 11.03
CA PHE A 5 42.65 -41.69 11.57
C PHE A 5 42.85 -42.27 13.00
N ILE A 6 41.96 -41.91 13.94
CA ILE A 6 41.78 -42.47 15.33
C ILE A 6 43.04 -42.42 16.27
N PRO A 7 43.03 -42.80 17.58
CA PRO A 7 42.13 -43.68 18.38
C PRO A 7 41.21 -42.99 19.43
N PRO A 8 40.25 -43.73 20.05
CA PRO A 8 39.22 -43.17 20.94
C PRO A 8 39.33 -43.59 22.43
N CYS A 9 38.57 -42.93 23.31
CA CYS A 9 38.29 -43.39 24.67
C CYS A 9 36.79 -43.51 24.97
N ARG A 10 36.40 -44.63 25.60
CA ARG A 10 35.11 -44.82 26.29
C ARG A 10 35.15 -44.03 27.62
N GLY A 11 34.06 -43.55 28.23
CA GLY A 11 32.64 -43.69 27.93
C GLY A 11 31.85 -44.16 29.17
N ARG A 12 30.95 -43.32 29.70
CA ARG A 12 29.89 -43.62 30.68
C ARG A 12 28.90 -42.46 30.70
N GLY A 13 27.59 -42.73 30.73
CA GLY A 13 26.55 -41.70 30.61
C GLY A 13 25.85 -41.36 31.92
N ARG A 14 25.31 -40.14 32.00
CA ARG A 14 24.14 -39.72 32.80
C ARG A 14 23.66 -38.37 32.26
N GLY A 15 22.40 -38.28 31.88
CA GLY A 15 21.69 -37.00 31.74
C GLY A 15 20.54 -36.93 32.76
N PRO A 16 19.63 -35.95 32.66
CA PRO A 16 19.68 -34.76 31.80
C PRO A 16 19.45 -33.44 32.57
N ARG A 17 19.75 -32.28 31.96
CA ARG A 17 18.94 -31.05 32.10
C ARG A 17 19.30 -29.99 31.04
N SER A 18 18.27 -29.26 30.62
CA SER A 18 18.31 -28.11 29.69
C SER A 18 19.15 -26.96 30.27
N ARG A 19 19.81 -26.12 29.47
CA ARG A 19 19.28 -25.26 28.39
C ARG A 19 20.37 -24.93 27.36
N GLY A 20 19.97 -24.67 26.11
CA GLY A 20 20.89 -24.19 25.07
C GLY A 20 20.89 -22.67 24.97
N GLU A 21 22.08 -22.06 25.05
CA GLU A 21 22.34 -20.71 24.54
C GLU A 21 23.28 -20.85 23.34
N SER A 22 22.82 -20.44 22.16
CA SER A 22 23.62 -20.42 20.92
C SER A 22 23.67 -19.00 20.38
N SER A 23 24.82 -18.34 20.54
CA SER A 23 25.04 -16.96 20.11
C SER A 23 25.54 -16.90 18.66
N GLU A 24 24.62 -16.83 17.70
CA GLU A 24 25.01 -16.69 16.30
C GLU A 24 25.50 -15.27 15.97
N ARG A 25 26.77 -15.19 15.55
CA ARG A 25 27.52 -13.94 15.38
C ARG A 25 27.54 -13.54 13.91
N TRP A 26 26.58 -12.71 13.49
CA TRP A 26 26.44 -12.29 12.10
C TRP A 26 27.58 -11.38 11.62
N VAL A 27 28.47 -11.94 10.79
CA VAL A 27 29.59 -11.24 10.16
C VAL A 27 29.09 -10.50 8.91
N TRP A 28 29.21 -9.18 8.90
CA TRP A 28 28.86 -8.36 7.75
C TRP A 28 30.03 -8.31 6.75
N CYS A 29 29.81 -8.81 5.53
CA CYS A 29 30.79 -8.70 4.45
C CYS A 29 30.82 -7.27 3.89
N LYS A 30 32.00 -6.67 3.81
CA LYS A 30 32.21 -5.25 3.49
C LYS A 30 32.51 -5.06 2.00
N VAL A 31 31.50 -4.72 1.21
CA VAL A 31 31.68 -4.36 -0.20
C VAL A 31 32.14 -2.91 -0.32
N SER A 32 33.44 -2.72 -0.59
CA SER A 32 33.98 -1.42 -1.01
C SER A 32 33.67 -1.18 -2.49
N LEU A 33 33.35 0.07 -2.84
CA LEU A 33 33.27 0.55 -4.22
C LEU A 33 34.41 1.55 -4.46
N GLU A 34 35.29 1.27 -5.41
CA GLU A 34 36.26 2.24 -5.93
C GLU A 34 35.86 2.70 -7.35
N PRO A 35 36.13 3.96 -7.73
CA PRO A 35 35.70 4.51 -9.02
C PRO A 35 36.66 4.14 -10.16
N GLY A 36 36.22 3.29 -11.08
CA GLY A 36 36.97 2.97 -12.29
C GLY A 36 37.13 4.17 -13.25
N ALA A 37 38.37 4.50 -13.60
CA ALA A 37 38.68 5.59 -14.53
C ALA A 37 38.32 5.26 -16.00
N LYS A 38 38.15 6.30 -16.82
CA LYS A 38 37.84 6.17 -18.26
C LYS A 38 39.11 5.84 -19.07
N GLY A 39 39.09 4.72 -19.79
CA GLY A 39 39.99 4.40 -20.91
C GLY A 39 39.16 3.98 -22.13
N GLY A 40 39.67 4.17 -23.36
CA GLY A 40 38.84 3.92 -24.55
C GLY A 40 39.60 3.61 -25.84
N ARG A 41 38.88 2.90 -26.74
CA ARG A 41 39.19 2.58 -28.15
C ARG A 41 40.50 1.80 -28.44
N ARG A 42 40.35 0.52 -28.79
CA ARG A 42 40.51 -0.07 -30.15
C ARG A 42 40.47 -1.62 -30.07
N GLY A 43 40.20 -2.30 -31.19
CA GLY A 43 40.44 -3.74 -31.42
C GLY A 43 41.23 -3.90 -32.73
N PRO A 44 41.19 -5.04 -33.47
CA PRO A 44 40.41 -6.28 -33.28
C PRO A 44 41.31 -7.55 -33.33
N GLU A 45 40.90 -8.61 -34.06
CA GLU A 45 41.58 -9.92 -34.33
C GLU A 45 41.39 -11.07 -33.31
N ALA A 46 41.39 -12.37 -33.67
CA ALA A 46 41.11 -13.04 -34.96
C ALA A 46 40.81 -14.56 -34.78
N ALA A 47 40.26 -15.18 -35.84
CA ALA A 47 40.21 -16.61 -36.25
C ALA A 47 40.39 -17.77 -35.24
N GLY A 48 39.51 -18.78 -35.34
CA GLY A 48 39.72 -20.11 -34.71
C GLY A 48 38.65 -21.13 -35.13
N ALA A 49 38.89 -21.88 -36.20
CA ALA A 49 37.90 -22.80 -36.79
C ALA A 49 38.32 -24.29 -36.69
N ARG A 50 37.35 -25.17 -36.46
CA ARG A 50 37.42 -26.57 -36.89
C ARG A 50 36.04 -27.15 -37.18
N ARG A 51 35.94 -27.88 -38.31
CA ARG A 51 34.82 -28.77 -38.64
C ARG A 51 35.10 -30.15 -38.06
N GLU A 52 34.06 -30.96 -37.90
CA GLU A 52 34.04 -32.25 -38.62
C GLU A 52 32.61 -32.72 -38.94
N ARG A 53 32.48 -33.75 -39.79
CA ARG A 53 31.21 -34.34 -40.28
C ARG A 53 31.36 -35.86 -40.39
N ARG A 54 30.29 -36.60 -40.10
CA ARG A 54 29.85 -37.87 -40.71
C ARG A 54 28.37 -38.08 -40.29
N THR A 55 27.36 -38.11 -41.16
CA THR A 55 26.93 -39.15 -42.14
C THR A 55 26.51 -40.47 -41.48
N LEU A 56 25.45 -41.18 -41.90
CA LEU A 56 24.25 -40.87 -42.71
C LEU A 56 23.30 -42.08 -42.58
N GLY A 57 21.98 -41.88 -42.67
CA GLY A 57 20.98 -42.97 -42.76
C GLY A 57 19.82 -42.53 -43.67
N ARG A 58 19.21 -43.45 -44.43
CA ARG A 58 18.31 -43.13 -45.56
C ARG A 58 16.99 -43.93 -45.54
N GLY A 59 15.95 -43.31 -46.11
CA GLY A 59 14.58 -43.82 -46.28
C GLY A 59 13.57 -42.82 -45.70
N GLY A 60 12.62 -42.21 -46.42
CA GLY A 60 12.18 -42.39 -47.80
C GLY A 60 10.86 -43.19 -47.86
N ALA A 61 9.72 -42.68 -48.35
CA ALA A 61 9.40 -41.35 -48.93
C ALA A 61 7.95 -40.95 -48.47
N SER A 62 7.08 -40.14 -49.11
CA SER A 62 7.03 -39.42 -50.40
C SER A 62 5.88 -38.38 -50.39
N GLY A 63 5.95 -37.33 -51.24
CA GLY A 63 4.75 -36.57 -51.71
C GLY A 63 4.59 -35.13 -51.18
N PRO A 64 4.27 -34.11 -52.03
CA PRO A 64 4.26 -32.70 -51.63
C PRO A 64 2.88 -31.98 -51.68
N ARG A 65 2.90 -30.69 -51.29
CA ARG A 65 1.78 -29.71 -51.30
C ARG A 65 1.39 -29.25 -52.71
N ALA A 66 0.15 -28.74 -52.90
CA ALA A 66 -0.12 -27.30 -53.16
C ALA A 66 -1.63 -26.94 -53.35
N GLU A 67 -2.07 -25.88 -52.66
CA GLU A 67 -3.04 -24.81 -53.02
C GLU A 67 -4.48 -25.08 -53.58
N PRO A 68 -5.40 -24.06 -53.57
CA PRO A 68 -6.85 -24.26 -53.75
C PRO A 68 -7.45 -23.60 -55.02
N GLU A 69 -8.70 -23.95 -55.37
CA GLU A 69 -9.51 -23.30 -56.42
C GLU A 69 -10.99 -23.07 -55.99
N ALA A 70 -11.85 -22.48 -56.85
CA ALA A 70 -13.05 -21.75 -56.38
C ALA A 70 -14.34 -21.79 -57.25
N ALA A 71 -15.47 -21.55 -56.54
CA ALA A 71 -16.71 -20.85 -56.95
C ALA A 71 -17.85 -21.58 -57.71
N LYS A 72 -19.04 -20.93 -57.65
CA LYS A 72 -20.36 -21.20 -58.31
C LYS A 72 -21.22 -22.28 -57.60
N SER A 73 -22.57 -22.26 -57.63
CA SER A 73 -23.56 -21.47 -58.42
C SER A 73 -24.90 -21.18 -57.69
N LEU A 74 -25.67 -20.18 -58.18
CA LEU A 74 -27.10 -19.87 -57.90
C LEU A 74 -28.01 -20.48 -59.00
N PRO A 75 -29.33 -20.77 -58.78
CA PRO A 75 -30.44 -19.77 -58.78
C PRO A 75 -31.66 -20.14 -57.86
N GLY A 76 -32.79 -19.41 -57.76
CA GLY A 76 -33.14 -18.02 -58.11
C GLY A 76 -34.67 -17.73 -58.33
N ARG A 77 -35.16 -16.53 -57.94
CA ARG A 77 -36.49 -15.89 -58.23
C ARG A 77 -37.75 -16.50 -57.53
N ARG A 78 -38.92 -15.83 -57.36
CA ARG A 78 -39.49 -14.51 -57.83
C ARG A 78 -40.72 -14.03 -56.98
N LYS A 79 -40.85 -12.70 -56.70
CA LYS A 79 -42.11 -11.90 -56.38
C LYS A 79 -42.98 -12.36 -55.16
N SER A 80 -43.90 -11.60 -54.53
CA SER A 80 -44.30 -10.16 -54.36
C SER A 80 -45.42 -10.10 -53.28
N GLY A 81 -45.85 -9.01 -52.62
CA GLY A 81 -45.52 -7.57 -52.60
C GLY A 81 -46.66 -6.74 -51.93
N SER A 82 -46.41 -5.48 -51.52
CA SER A 82 -47.29 -4.58 -50.68
C SER A 82 -47.50 -5.04 -49.21
N SER A 83 -47.73 -4.19 -48.20
CA SER A 83 -48.10 -2.75 -48.14
C SER A 83 -47.14 -1.90 -47.25
N GLY A 84 -47.45 -0.61 -46.99
CA GLY A 84 -46.47 0.41 -46.53
C GLY A 84 -46.65 1.02 -45.12
N PRO A 85 -45.74 1.93 -44.68
CA PRO A 85 -45.61 2.40 -43.29
C PRO A 85 -46.04 3.87 -43.03
N GLY A 86 -46.16 4.23 -41.75
CA GLY A 86 -46.21 5.63 -41.27
C GLY A 86 -44.80 6.22 -41.01
N ALA A 87 -44.67 7.56 -40.93
CA ALA A 87 -43.38 8.25 -41.04
C ALA A 87 -43.16 9.41 -40.04
N ALA A 88 -41.88 9.67 -39.71
CA ALA A 88 -41.34 10.97 -39.30
C ALA A 88 -39.80 11.00 -39.50
N ALA A 89 -39.22 12.15 -39.86
CA ALA A 89 -37.77 12.29 -40.11
C ALA A 89 -37.30 13.77 -40.09
N LYS A 90 -35.98 13.98 -40.25
CA LYS A 90 -35.22 15.27 -40.38
C LYS A 90 -34.78 15.92 -39.05
N ARG A 91 -33.66 16.66 -38.98
CA ARG A 91 -32.34 16.62 -39.66
C ARG A 91 -31.40 17.59 -38.91
N ALA A 92 -30.09 17.44 -39.05
CA ALA A 92 -29.10 18.44 -38.57
C ALA A 92 -28.64 19.39 -39.69
N ARG A 93 -28.19 20.62 -39.32
CA ARG A 93 -27.00 21.32 -39.87
C ARG A 93 -26.72 22.67 -39.18
N SER A 94 -25.49 23.17 -39.38
CA SER A 94 -24.91 24.41 -38.84
C SER A 94 -25.09 25.62 -39.74
N PHE A 95 -24.89 26.85 -39.23
CA PHE A 95 -24.71 28.08 -40.05
C PHE A 95 -23.70 29.07 -39.45
N ARG A 96 -23.29 30.10 -40.22
CA ARG A 96 -22.16 31.00 -39.91
C ARG A 96 -22.38 32.47 -40.34
N SER A 97 -22.35 33.39 -39.37
CA SER A 97 -21.89 34.82 -39.44
C SER A 97 -22.56 35.89 -40.33
N ARG A 98 -22.46 37.16 -39.84
CA ARG A 98 -22.80 38.50 -40.43
C ARG A 98 -24.28 38.94 -40.32
N GLY A 99 -24.61 40.19 -39.95
CA GLY A 99 -23.80 41.28 -39.34
C GLY A 99 -24.43 42.70 -39.45
N ARG A 100 -24.07 43.61 -38.51
CA ARG A 100 -24.56 45.02 -38.30
C ARG A 100 -25.98 45.12 -37.67
N GLY A 101 -26.30 46.11 -36.80
CA GLY A 101 -25.46 47.14 -36.16
C GLY A 101 -26.26 48.13 -35.26
N PHE A 102 -25.54 49.05 -34.59
CA PHE A 102 -25.98 50.17 -33.71
C PHE A 102 -26.50 49.85 -32.29
N GLY A 103 -25.96 50.60 -31.31
CA GLY A 103 -26.23 50.58 -29.86
C GLY A 103 -25.01 51.15 -29.10
N ARG A 104 -25.18 52.05 -28.11
CA ARG A 104 -24.08 52.82 -27.49
C ARG A 104 -23.54 52.23 -26.17
N GLU A 105 -22.30 52.63 -25.88
CA GLU A 105 -21.48 52.51 -24.64
C GLU A 105 -22.12 53.14 -23.36
N PRO A 106 -21.53 53.02 -22.13
CA PRO A 106 -20.10 52.80 -21.81
C PRO A 106 -19.71 51.81 -20.67
N GLU A 107 -18.39 51.61 -20.50
CA GLU A 107 -17.74 51.09 -19.27
C GLU A 107 -17.85 52.07 -18.07
N PRO A 108 -17.53 51.60 -16.86
CA PRO A 108 -16.77 52.37 -15.87
C PRO A 108 -15.36 51.79 -15.65
N ARG A 109 -14.34 52.65 -15.63
CA ARG A 109 -12.95 52.30 -15.28
C ARG A 109 -12.69 52.39 -13.77
N ALA A 110 -11.53 51.86 -13.35
CA ALA A 110 -11.11 51.80 -11.95
C ALA A 110 -10.65 53.15 -11.37
N GLU A 111 -10.80 53.29 -10.05
CA GLU A 111 -9.99 54.20 -9.22
C GLU A 111 -9.19 53.42 -8.18
N SER A 112 -8.05 53.99 -7.76
CA SER A 112 -7.18 53.43 -6.72
C SER A 112 -7.32 54.21 -5.41
N ARG A 113 -7.43 53.52 -4.28
CA ARG A 113 -7.12 54.10 -2.96
C ARG A 113 -6.21 53.19 -2.15
N LYS A 114 -5.01 53.70 -1.86
CA LYS A 114 -4.07 53.11 -0.90
C LYS A 114 -4.59 53.36 0.52
N ALA A 115 -4.64 52.32 1.35
CA ALA A 115 -4.73 52.45 2.80
C ALA A 115 -3.77 51.42 3.42
N GLY A 116 -2.64 51.91 3.96
CA GLY A 116 -1.68 51.06 4.65
C GLY A 116 -2.08 50.87 6.10
N LEU A 117 -2.11 49.61 6.57
CA LEU A 117 -2.31 49.28 7.98
C LEU A 117 -1.23 48.30 8.44
N GLN A 118 -0.16 48.85 9.01
CA GLN A 118 0.80 48.07 9.77
C GLN A 118 0.11 47.53 11.03
N LEU A 119 0.06 46.21 11.18
CA LEU A 119 -0.42 45.58 12.42
C LEU A 119 0.68 44.71 13.03
N GLN A 120 1.25 45.21 14.12
CA GLN A 120 2.31 44.57 14.88
C GLN A 120 1.82 43.21 15.41
N ARG A 121 2.49 42.11 15.04
CA ARG A 121 2.31 40.81 15.73
C ARG A 121 3.06 40.81 17.07
N GLY A 122 2.57 41.61 18.00
CA GLY A 122 3.06 41.67 19.38
C GLY A 122 2.89 40.34 20.12
N GLN A 123 3.87 40.01 20.96
CA GLN A 123 3.87 38.77 21.76
C GLN A 123 2.74 38.74 22.78
N ARG A 124 1.89 37.70 22.78
CA ARG A 124 1.07 37.31 23.95
C ARG A 124 0.96 35.79 24.13
N ARG A 125 2.01 35.18 24.69
CA ARG A 125 1.86 33.90 25.41
C ARG A 125 1.10 34.17 26.72
N ARG A 126 -0.17 33.76 26.83
CA ARG A 126 -0.86 33.68 28.12
C ARG A 126 -0.74 32.26 28.69
N SER A 127 -0.10 32.15 29.85
CA SER A 127 -0.11 30.93 30.66
C SER A 127 -1.50 30.73 31.25
N LEU A 128 -2.16 29.63 30.91
CA LEU A 128 -3.34 29.13 31.63
C LEU A 128 -2.97 27.81 32.31
N ARG A 129 -2.80 27.86 33.63
CA ARG A 129 -2.88 26.66 34.48
C ARG A 129 -4.36 26.33 34.64
N ALA A 130 -4.79 25.19 34.09
CA ALA A 130 -6.05 24.54 34.45
C ALA A 130 -5.74 23.18 35.10
N GLY A 131 -6.47 22.83 36.15
CA GLY A 131 -6.36 21.52 36.78
C GLY A 131 -6.95 20.41 35.91
N PRO A 132 -6.59 19.14 36.13
CA PRO A 132 -7.12 18.02 35.36
C PRO A 132 -8.60 17.76 35.72
N PRO A 133 -9.53 17.68 34.77
CA PRO A 133 -10.86 17.12 35.02
C PRO A 133 -10.76 15.60 35.19
N ASN A 134 -11.52 15.04 36.12
CA ASN A 134 -11.63 13.59 36.30
C ASN A 134 -12.37 12.95 35.12
N ALA A 135 -11.66 12.13 34.34
CA ALA A 135 -12.25 11.31 33.28
C ALA A 135 -12.13 9.82 33.64
N THR A 136 -13.27 9.18 33.90
CA THR A 136 -13.35 7.75 34.25
C THR A 136 -12.92 6.87 33.09
N ALA A 137 -11.77 6.22 33.23
CA ALA A 137 -11.20 5.36 32.19
C ALA A 137 -11.88 3.99 32.14
N ALA A 138 -12.68 3.74 31.10
CA ALA A 138 -13.16 2.40 30.78
C ALA A 138 -11.98 1.46 30.46
N SER A 139 -11.90 0.32 31.12
CA SER A 139 -10.70 -0.52 31.16
C SER A 139 -10.51 -1.37 29.89
N LEU A 140 -9.29 -1.35 29.37
CA LEU A 140 -8.71 -2.42 28.56
C LEU A 140 -7.30 -2.70 29.10
N GLY A 141 -7.03 -3.97 29.42
CA GLY A 141 -5.83 -4.37 30.16
C GLY A 141 -4.54 -4.08 29.39
N GLY A 142 -3.57 -3.43 30.06
CA GLY A 142 -2.29 -3.08 29.47
C GLY A 142 -1.67 -1.81 30.06
N SER A 143 -1.41 -1.79 31.37
CA SER A 143 -0.74 -0.66 32.05
C SER A 143 0.76 -0.62 31.75
N GLY A 144 1.10 -0.52 30.47
CA GLY A 144 2.46 -0.27 30.01
C GLY A 144 2.82 1.18 30.28
N ARG A 145 3.65 1.44 31.30
CA ARG A 145 4.35 2.72 31.42
C ARG A 145 5.06 2.99 30.09
N LEU A 146 4.67 4.07 29.39
CA LEU A 146 5.36 4.53 28.18
C LEU A 146 6.86 4.57 28.47
N ARG A 147 7.63 3.70 27.81
CA ARG A 147 9.08 3.63 27.99
C ARG A 147 9.66 5.01 27.75
N ARG A 148 10.72 5.40 28.48
CA ARG A 148 11.43 6.65 28.16
C ARG A 148 11.97 6.57 26.71
N PRO A 149 12.19 7.70 26.01
CA PRO A 149 12.93 7.67 24.75
C PRO A 149 14.32 7.07 24.97
N PRO A 150 14.92 6.43 23.95
CA PRO A 150 16.21 5.77 24.07
C PRO A 150 17.32 6.77 24.47
N PRO A 151 18.14 6.47 25.50
CA PRO A 151 19.21 7.37 25.94
C PRO A 151 20.45 7.22 25.04
N GLY A 152 20.51 8.00 23.96
CA GLY A 152 21.71 8.09 23.11
C GLY A 152 21.41 8.62 21.71
N GLY A 153 21.83 9.87 21.44
CA GLY A 153 21.61 10.55 20.16
C GLY A 153 20.15 10.98 19.90
N ARG A 154 19.95 11.85 18.90
CA ARG A 154 18.61 12.24 18.44
C ARG A 154 18.05 11.21 17.47
N VAL A 155 17.58 10.09 18.01
CA VAL A 155 16.85 9.06 17.27
C VAL A 155 15.62 9.68 16.60
N ALA A 156 15.31 9.31 15.35
CA ALA A 156 14.15 9.86 14.64
C ALA A 156 12.81 9.33 15.19
N VAL A 157 11.75 10.13 15.05
CA VAL A 157 10.36 9.66 15.14
C VAL A 157 9.92 9.12 13.78
N VAL A 158 9.19 8.01 13.77
CA VAL A 158 8.72 7.34 12.54
C VAL A 158 7.19 7.32 12.51
N LEU A 159 6.60 7.87 11.46
CA LEU A 159 5.15 7.97 11.23
C LEU A 159 4.72 7.14 10.00
N ASP A 160 4.00 6.04 10.23
CA ASP A 160 3.24 5.35 9.17
C ASP A 160 1.84 5.98 9.12
N GLN A 161 1.54 6.74 8.07
CA GLN A 161 0.31 7.51 7.90
C GLN A 161 -0.78 6.80 7.07
N GLY A 162 -1.02 5.50 7.33
CA GLY A 162 -2.08 4.74 6.65
C GLY A 162 -3.51 5.30 6.82
N SER A 163 -4.36 5.17 5.80
CA SER A 163 -5.73 5.75 5.75
C SER A 163 -6.75 5.25 6.80
N GLY A 164 -6.43 4.20 7.55
CA GLY A 164 -7.30 3.65 8.60
C GLY A 164 -6.71 3.78 10.00
N PHE A 165 -5.40 3.56 10.10
CA PHE A 165 -4.63 3.72 11.33
C PHE A 165 -3.27 4.33 11.01
N VAL A 166 -2.91 5.39 11.74
CA VAL A 166 -1.54 5.92 11.81
C VAL A 166 -0.80 5.18 12.92
N LYS A 167 0.46 4.82 12.69
CA LYS A 167 1.32 4.19 13.71
C LYS A 167 2.58 4.99 13.92
N ALA A 168 3.05 5.04 15.17
CA ALA A 168 4.19 5.86 15.54
C ALA A 168 5.03 5.30 16.69
N GLY A 169 6.29 5.69 16.72
CA GLY A 169 7.31 5.32 17.70
C GLY A 169 8.66 5.91 17.29
N PHE A 170 9.74 5.42 17.88
CA PHE A 170 11.10 5.87 17.58
C PHE A 170 11.85 4.86 16.71
N ALA A 171 12.82 5.33 15.93
CA ALA A 171 13.67 4.48 15.12
C ALA A 171 14.49 3.50 15.97
N GLY A 172 14.76 2.31 15.44
CA GLY A 172 15.37 1.19 16.16
C GLY A 172 14.43 0.41 17.09
N GLU A 173 13.20 0.89 17.34
CA GLU A 173 12.19 0.12 18.08
C GLU A 173 11.51 -0.93 17.19
N GLN A 174 11.25 -2.12 17.73
CA GLN A 174 10.74 -3.28 16.98
C GLN A 174 9.22 -3.24 16.71
N GLN A 175 8.47 -2.38 17.41
CA GLN A 175 7.02 -2.22 17.27
C GLN A 175 6.63 -0.76 17.50
N PRO A 176 5.57 -0.24 16.86
CA PRO A 176 5.09 1.11 17.10
C PRO A 176 4.53 1.24 18.52
N ARG A 177 4.92 2.31 19.22
CA ARG A 177 4.39 2.67 20.55
C ARG A 177 2.90 3.05 20.52
N LEU A 178 2.43 3.56 19.38
CA LEU A 178 1.05 4.03 19.19
C LEU A 178 0.48 3.48 17.89
N VAL A 179 -0.78 3.06 17.92
CA VAL A 179 -1.59 2.76 16.74
C VAL A 179 -2.93 3.48 16.90
N LEU A 180 -3.05 4.67 16.31
CA LEU A 180 -4.22 5.54 16.42
C LEU A 180 -5.08 5.43 15.17
N LYS A 181 -6.41 5.56 15.30
CA LYS A 181 -7.29 5.65 14.13
C LYS A 181 -7.02 6.97 13.38
N SER A 182 -6.93 6.91 12.05
CA SER A 182 -6.70 8.05 11.16
C SER A 182 -7.95 8.94 11.05
N SER A 183 -8.28 9.62 12.15
CA SER A 183 -9.41 10.55 12.24
C SER A 183 -9.22 11.59 13.35
N SER A 184 -9.55 12.83 13.05
CA SER A 184 -9.70 13.92 14.02
C SER A 184 -11.17 14.06 14.46
N PRO A 185 -11.44 14.76 15.58
CA PRO A 185 -12.71 15.46 15.75
C PRO A 185 -12.84 16.49 14.61
N GLY A 186 -14.02 16.62 14.00
CA GLY A 186 -14.27 17.64 12.99
C GLY A 186 -14.49 19.04 13.59
N PRO A 187 -14.58 20.08 12.75
CA PRO A 187 -15.04 21.40 13.17
C PRO A 187 -16.40 21.29 13.88
N GLY A 188 -16.56 22.02 14.99
CA GLY A 188 -17.73 21.92 15.88
C GLY A 188 -17.61 20.93 17.05
N ALA A 189 -16.56 20.09 17.11
CA ALA A 189 -16.33 19.21 18.27
C ALA A 189 -15.73 19.92 19.50
N LEU A 190 -15.33 21.19 19.39
CA LEU A 190 -14.90 22.04 20.50
C LEU A 190 -16.09 22.90 20.95
N GLY A 191 -16.97 22.34 21.79
CA GLY A 191 -18.10 23.08 22.37
C GLY A 191 -19.26 22.22 22.89
N CYS A 192 -19.52 21.06 22.29
CA CYS A 192 -20.59 20.16 22.76
C CYS A 192 -20.09 19.18 23.83
N GLU A 193 -20.63 19.29 25.04
CA GLU A 193 -20.55 18.23 26.04
C GLU A 193 -21.44 17.03 25.65
N LEU A 194 -21.06 15.83 26.13
CA LEU A 194 -21.91 14.64 26.26
C LEU A 194 -22.78 14.25 25.03
N GLY A 195 -22.16 13.70 23.97
CA GLY A 195 -22.89 12.97 22.91
C GLY A 195 -22.01 12.12 21.98
N ASP A 196 -22.37 10.84 21.77
CA ASP A 196 -21.70 9.95 20.79
C ASP A 196 -22.15 10.24 19.36
N GLY A 197 -21.68 11.35 18.79
CA GLY A 197 -22.09 11.78 17.44
C GLY A 197 -21.13 12.69 16.67
N GLY A 198 -20.10 13.25 17.32
CA GLY A 198 -19.21 14.24 16.71
C GLY A 198 -18.61 13.80 15.37
N ALA A 199 -18.90 14.57 14.31
CA ALA A 199 -18.50 14.25 12.94
C ALA A 199 -16.97 14.11 12.83
N ARG A 200 -16.47 12.90 12.57
CA ARG A 200 -15.04 12.62 12.49
C ARG A 200 -14.52 12.83 11.07
N ALA A 201 -13.71 13.87 10.86
CA ALA A 201 -12.90 14.01 9.65
C ALA A 201 -11.88 12.85 9.56
N HIS A 202 -11.59 12.40 8.35
CA HIS A 202 -10.65 11.32 8.06
C HIS A 202 -9.63 11.86 7.05
N PRO A 203 -8.47 12.38 7.50
CA PRO A 203 -7.58 13.20 6.68
C PRO A 203 -6.97 12.49 5.48
N ILE A 204 -6.93 11.16 5.51
CA ILE A 204 -6.27 10.34 4.49
C ILE A 204 -7.27 9.32 3.94
N LYS A 205 -7.53 9.36 2.63
CA LYS A 205 -8.43 8.44 1.91
C LYS A 205 -7.66 7.75 0.79
N HIS A 206 -7.75 6.43 0.68
CA HIS A 206 -7.09 5.63 -0.38
C HIS A 206 -5.59 5.93 -0.57
N GLY A 207 -4.87 6.19 0.53
CA GLY A 207 -3.45 6.53 0.50
C GLY A 207 -3.12 7.98 0.12
N VAL A 208 -4.11 8.89 0.07
CA VAL A 208 -3.92 10.30 -0.31
C VAL A 208 -4.47 11.20 0.79
N VAL A 209 -3.76 12.29 1.11
CA VAL A 209 -4.25 13.32 2.03
C VAL A 209 -5.34 14.16 1.33
N VAL A 210 -6.48 14.34 1.99
CA VAL A 210 -7.65 15.06 1.46
C VAL A 210 -8.16 16.17 2.38
N ASP A 211 -7.58 16.29 3.57
CA ASP A 211 -7.89 17.31 4.57
C ASP A 211 -6.62 17.51 5.42
N TRP A 212 -5.93 18.62 5.15
CA TRP A 212 -4.63 18.93 5.74
C TRP A 212 -4.73 19.42 7.19
N GLN A 213 -5.79 20.15 7.53
CA GLN A 213 -6.05 20.62 8.90
C GLN A 213 -6.34 19.43 9.84
N ALA A 214 -7.11 18.44 9.36
CA ALA A 214 -7.32 17.19 10.08
C ALA A 214 -6.06 16.32 10.19
N LEU A 215 -5.08 16.48 9.29
CA LEU A 215 -3.78 15.80 9.37
C LEU A 215 -2.87 16.45 10.42
N GLU A 216 -2.76 17.78 10.40
CA GLU A 216 -2.01 18.57 11.39
C GLU A 216 -2.49 18.25 12.82
N GLY A 217 -3.80 18.39 13.08
CA GLY A 217 -4.41 18.03 14.37
C GLY A 217 -4.45 16.52 14.67
N LEU A 218 -4.04 15.66 13.74
CA LEU A 218 -3.77 14.23 14.00
C LEU A 218 -2.32 14.00 14.39
N TRP A 219 -1.36 14.71 13.78
CA TRP A 219 0.05 14.67 14.15
C TRP A 219 0.32 15.36 15.49
N GLU A 220 -0.27 16.51 15.79
CA GLU A 220 -0.11 17.18 17.09
C GLU A 220 -0.52 16.25 18.25
N ARG A 221 -1.74 15.69 18.20
CA ARG A 221 -2.23 14.74 19.21
C ARG A 221 -1.37 13.48 19.32
N LEU A 222 -0.72 13.05 18.23
CA LEU A 222 0.13 11.87 18.19
C LEU A 222 1.53 12.16 18.76
N LEU A 223 2.16 13.27 18.37
CA LEU A 223 3.51 13.66 18.78
C LEU A 223 3.52 14.21 20.20
N VAL A 224 2.69 15.23 20.47
CA VAL A 224 2.65 15.95 21.75
C VAL A 224 1.80 15.18 22.77
N GLY A 225 0.60 14.74 22.40
CA GLY A 225 -0.29 14.01 23.31
C GLY A 225 0.13 12.55 23.56
N GLY A 226 0.44 11.83 22.48
CA GLY A 226 0.75 10.40 22.49
C GLY A 226 2.21 10.08 22.86
N LEU A 227 3.16 10.45 21.99
CA LEU A 227 4.58 10.17 22.18
C LEU A 227 5.22 11.08 23.25
N ARG A 228 4.59 12.22 23.56
CA ARG A 228 5.04 13.22 24.52
C ARG A 228 6.40 13.83 24.15
N VAL A 229 6.55 14.17 22.88
CA VAL A 229 7.73 14.87 22.33
C VAL A 229 7.38 16.30 21.89
N CYS A 230 8.37 17.18 21.97
CA CYS A 230 8.35 18.51 21.34
C CYS A 230 8.89 18.36 19.90
N PRO A 231 8.06 18.46 18.83
CA PRO A 231 8.48 18.13 17.46
C PRO A 231 9.74 18.87 16.99
N GLU A 232 9.97 20.09 17.48
CA GLU A 232 11.10 20.97 17.16
C GLU A 232 12.47 20.38 17.59
N ARG A 233 12.47 19.30 18.37
CA ARG A 233 13.67 18.62 18.85
C ARG A 233 13.97 17.30 18.13
N TRP A 234 13.02 16.75 17.38
CA TRP A 234 13.05 15.37 16.87
C TRP A 234 12.91 15.31 15.34
N PRO A 235 13.88 14.72 14.60
CA PRO A 235 13.69 14.44 13.17
C PRO A 235 12.49 13.50 12.93
N VAL A 236 11.71 13.74 11.88
CA VAL A 236 10.51 12.94 11.56
C VAL A 236 10.62 12.25 10.19
N LEU A 237 10.60 10.92 10.17
CA LEU A 237 10.36 10.14 8.96
C LEU A 237 8.86 9.92 8.79
N VAL A 238 8.32 10.21 7.61
CA VAL A 238 6.92 9.95 7.25
C VAL A 238 6.86 8.94 6.10
N SER A 239 5.96 7.96 6.19
CA SER A 239 5.67 7.05 5.09
C SER A 239 4.90 7.77 3.98
N ASP A 240 5.38 7.70 2.75
CA ASP A 240 4.65 8.21 1.59
C ASP A 240 4.00 7.08 0.76
N SER A 241 2.85 7.36 0.17
CA SER A 241 2.02 6.39 -0.53
C SER A 241 2.36 6.32 -2.02
N PRO A 242 2.36 5.15 -2.68
CA PRO A 242 2.47 5.02 -4.14
C PRO A 242 1.30 5.66 -4.92
N SER A 243 0.38 6.36 -4.25
CA SER A 243 -0.64 7.20 -4.87
C SER A 243 -0.70 8.63 -4.34
N ALA A 244 0.24 9.05 -3.50
CA ALA A 244 0.37 10.45 -3.15
C ALA A 244 0.89 11.26 -4.35
N PRO A 245 0.29 12.40 -4.69
CA PRO A 245 0.83 13.28 -5.73
C PRO A 245 2.08 14.02 -5.21
N PRO A 246 3.04 14.39 -6.09
CA PRO A 246 4.22 15.18 -5.73
C PRO A 246 3.93 16.42 -4.88
N ALA A 247 2.94 17.23 -5.25
CA ALA A 247 2.52 18.42 -4.49
C ALA A 247 2.01 18.11 -3.06
N GLY A 248 1.63 16.85 -2.79
CA GLY A 248 1.34 16.38 -1.43
C GLY A 248 2.59 16.28 -0.55
N ARG A 249 3.75 15.97 -1.13
CA ARG A 249 5.04 15.94 -0.41
C ARG A 249 5.45 17.34 -0.01
N GLU A 250 5.27 18.33 -0.88
CA GLU A 250 5.48 19.75 -0.57
C GLU A 250 4.64 20.20 0.64
N LYS A 251 3.34 19.86 0.67
CA LYS A 251 2.47 20.16 1.83
C LYS A 251 2.79 19.35 3.09
N VAL A 252 3.36 18.14 2.98
CA VAL A 252 3.92 17.42 4.14
C VAL A 252 5.15 18.14 4.68
N ALA A 253 6.05 18.65 3.83
CA ALA A 253 7.22 19.42 4.25
C ALA A 253 6.82 20.75 4.92
N GLU A 254 5.88 21.49 4.35
CA GLU A 254 5.30 22.73 4.92
C GLU A 254 4.77 22.50 6.35
N LEU A 255 3.89 21.50 6.54
CA LEU A 255 3.38 21.16 7.86
C LEU A 255 4.47 20.74 8.86
N LEU A 256 5.51 20.05 8.40
CA LEU A 256 6.62 19.62 9.26
C LEU A 256 7.57 20.77 9.65
N PHE A 257 7.97 21.63 8.71
CA PHE A 257 8.98 22.67 8.93
C PHE A 257 8.43 24.02 9.38
N GLU A 258 7.19 24.35 9.02
CA GLU A 258 6.60 25.67 9.29
C GLU A 258 5.66 25.60 10.48
N ALA A 259 4.68 24.67 10.47
CA ALA A 259 3.74 24.50 11.58
C ALA A 259 4.37 23.73 12.77
N LEU A 260 4.96 22.55 12.52
CA LEU A 260 5.56 21.70 13.57
C LEU A 260 7.06 21.99 13.83
N ALA A 261 7.68 22.87 13.04
CA ALA A 261 9.05 23.36 13.24
C ALA A 261 10.15 22.29 13.43
N VAL A 262 9.98 21.08 12.86
CA VAL A 262 10.90 19.94 13.06
C VAL A 262 12.31 20.26 12.54
N PRO A 263 13.39 19.73 13.14
CA PRO A 263 14.76 20.05 12.75
C PRO A 263 15.16 19.44 11.39
N ALA A 264 14.58 18.29 11.05
CA ALA A 264 14.79 17.59 9.79
C ALA A 264 13.62 16.63 9.48
N CYS A 265 13.38 16.33 8.21
CA CYS A 265 12.39 15.34 7.78
C CYS A 265 12.89 14.44 6.64
N HIS A 266 12.22 13.31 6.47
CA HIS A 266 12.39 12.41 5.32
C HIS A 266 11.04 11.78 4.94
N MET A 267 10.78 11.61 3.64
CA MET A 267 9.56 11.00 3.10
C MET A 267 9.90 9.72 2.32
N ALA A 268 9.58 8.55 2.89
CA ALA A 268 9.97 7.26 2.32
C ALA A 268 8.75 6.47 1.83
N SER A 269 8.82 5.93 0.61
CA SER A 269 7.74 5.13 0.01
C SER A 269 7.36 3.92 0.88
N SER A 270 6.07 3.73 1.18
CA SER A 270 5.57 2.63 2.01
C SER A 270 5.96 1.26 1.47
N ALA A 271 5.97 1.11 0.13
CA ALA A 271 6.43 -0.07 -0.57
C ALA A 271 7.91 -0.38 -0.31
N LEU A 272 8.79 0.63 -0.35
CA LEU A 272 10.20 0.50 0.02
C LEU A 272 10.32 0.08 1.49
N LEU A 273 9.63 0.77 2.40
CA LEU A 273 9.67 0.45 3.83
C LEU A 273 9.14 -0.97 4.14
N ALA A 274 8.11 -1.44 3.42
CA ALA A 274 7.62 -2.80 3.53
C ALA A 274 8.73 -3.82 3.20
N LEU A 275 9.44 -3.64 2.08
CA LEU A 275 10.60 -4.46 1.71
C LEU A 275 11.76 -4.34 2.71
N CYS A 276 12.05 -3.14 3.23
CA CYS A 276 13.06 -2.96 4.27
C CYS A 276 12.74 -3.77 5.54
N SER A 277 11.47 -3.93 5.91
CA SER A 277 11.05 -4.81 7.02
C SER A 277 11.24 -6.31 6.72
N ALA A 278 11.27 -6.69 5.44
CA ALA A 278 11.68 -8.02 5.03
C ALA A 278 13.22 -8.21 5.14
N GLY A 279 13.99 -7.13 5.00
CA GLY A 279 15.44 -7.14 4.87
C GLY A 279 15.93 -6.90 3.43
N ALA A 280 15.05 -6.44 2.54
CA ALA A 280 15.31 -6.30 1.12
C ALA A 280 15.20 -4.83 0.65
N PHE A 281 16.01 -4.48 -0.37
CA PHE A 281 15.94 -3.20 -1.09
C PHE A 281 15.59 -3.38 -2.57
N SER A 282 15.09 -4.56 -2.94
CA SER A 282 14.57 -4.90 -4.27
C SER A 282 13.57 -6.04 -4.11
N GLY A 283 12.49 -6.01 -4.87
CA GLY A 283 11.39 -6.97 -4.79
C GLY A 283 10.07 -6.35 -5.24
N LEU A 284 8.97 -7.03 -5.00
CA LEU A 284 7.62 -6.53 -5.23
C LEU A 284 6.90 -6.37 -3.89
N ALA A 285 6.59 -5.13 -3.51
CA ALA A 285 5.76 -4.87 -2.32
C ALA A 285 4.28 -5.04 -2.68
N VAL A 286 3.57 -5.89 -1.94
CA VAL A 286 2.12 -6.11 -2.06
C VAL A 286 1.46 -5.63 -0.78
N GLU A 287 1.00 -4.38 -0.81
CA GLU A 287 0.40 -3.72 0.34
C GLU A 287 -1.14 -3.89 0.29
N ALA A 288 -1.75 -4.56 1.26
CA ALA A 288 -3.20 -4.60 1.42
C ALA A 288 -3.62 -3.80 2.67
N GLY A 289 -3.94 -2.53 2.45
CA GLY A 289 -4.19 -1.56 3.51
C GLY A 289 -5.65 -1.51 4.01
N ALA A 290 -5.98 -0.39 4.64
CA ALA A 290 -7.36 -0.06 5.03
C ALA A 290 -8.12 0.67 3.91
N GLY A 291 -7.51 1.69 3.29
CA GLY A 291 -8.15 2.47 2.23
C GLY A 291 -7.94 1.93 0.82
N VAL A 292 -6.78 1.32 0.55
CA VAL A 292 -6.30 0.95 -0.78
C VAL A 292 -5.40 -0.27 -0.68
N CYS A 293 -5.24 -1.01 -1.78
CA CYS A 293 -4.20 -2.01 -1.95
C CYS A 293 -3.30 -1.64 -3.15
N HIS A 294 -2.02 -1.97 -3.06
CA HIS A 294 -1.00 -1.65 -4.07
C HIS A 294 -0.12 -2.87 -4.38
N ALA A 295 0.34 -2.95 -5.63
CA ALA A 295 1.46 -3.79 -6.05
C ALA A 295 2.54 -2.88 -6.65
N THR A 296 3.67 -2.73 -5.95
CA THR A 296 4.69 -1.72 -6.25
C THR A 296 6.07 -2.38 -6.40
N PRO A 297 6.63 -2.50 -7.61
CA PRO A 297 7.97 -3.01 -7.82
C PRO A 297 9.01 -2.00 -7.33
N ILE A 298 9.97 -2.47 -6.54
CA ILE A 298 11.14 -1.69 -6.09
C ILE A 298 12.40 -2.34 -6.65
N TYR A 299 13.29 -1.54 -7.23
CA TYR A 299 14.62 -2.00 -7.65
C TYR A 299 15.71 -1.04 -7.18
N ALA A 300 16.76 -1.57 -6.54
CA ALA A 300 17.85 -0.80 -5.95
C ALA A 300 17.36 0.41 -5.12
N GLY A 301 16.34 0.22 -4.28
CA GLY A 301 15.72 1.26 -3.46
C GLY A 301 14.67 2.15 -4.17
N HIS A 302 14.57 2.11 -5.49
CA HIS A 302 13.73 3.02 -6.28
C HIS A 302 12.40 2.38 -6.70
N SER A 303 11.29 3.12 -6.63
CA SER A 303 9.94 2.65 -6.97
C SER A 303 9.64 2.76 -8.46
N TRP A 304 9.23 1.67 -9.11
CA TRP A 304 8.92 1.65 -10.54
C TRP A 304 7.50 2.15 -10.81
N GLN A 305 7.28 3.47 -10.78
CA GLN A 305 5.93 4.06 -10.78
C GLN A 305 5.05 3.64 -11.97
N GLU A 306 5.61 3.49 -13.18
CA GLU A 306 4.87 3.00 -14.35
C GLU A 306 4.39 1.53 -14.24
N ALA A 307 4.93 0.79 -13.27
CA ALA A 307 4.60 -0.59 -12.94
C ALA A 307 3.95 -0.71 -11.55
N THR A 308 3.59 0.40 -10.92
CA THR A 308 2.78 0.45 -9.70
C THR A 308 1.30 0.25 -10.06
N PHE A 309 0.68 -0.78 -9.52
CA PHE A 309 -0.75 -1.07 -9.71
C PHE A 309 -1.54 -0.85 -8.42
N ARG A 310 -2.82 -0.43 -8.55
CA ARG A 310 -3.69 0.02 -7.46
C ARG A 310 -5.08 -0.60 -7.53
N LEU A 311 -5.56 -1.08 -6.38
CA LEU A 311 -6.93 -1.57 -6.17
C LEU A 311 -7.63 -0.77 -5.05
N ASP A 312 -8.80 -0.22 -5.35
CA ASP A 312 -9.62 0.57 -4.40
C ASP A 312 -10.54 -0.32 -3.53
N VAL A 313 -10.33 -1.64 -3.57
CA VAL A 313 -10.91 -2.63 -2.68
C VAL A 313 -9.88 -3.00 -1.61
N ALA A 314 -10.15 -2.58 -0.38
CA ALA A 314 -9.29 -2.76 0.77
C ALA A 314 -10.12 -2.82 2.06
N GLY A 315 -9.47 -2.91 3.23
CA GLY A 315 -10.12 -3.21 4.50
C GLY A 315 -11.39 -2.40 4.83
N SER A 316 -11.44 -1.10 4.54
CA SER A 316 -12.62 -0.24 4.76
C SER A 316 -13.77 -0.50 3.79
N THR A 317 -13.48 -1.00 2.59
CA THR A 317 -14.48 -1.48 1.62
C THR A 317 -15.03 -2.84 2.07
N LEU A 318 -14.16 -3.77 2.49
CA LEU A 318 -14.60 -5.07 3.03
C LEU A 318 -15.44 -4.93 4.31
N SER A 319 -15.11 -3.96 5.18
CA SER A 319 -15.92 -3.63 6.38
C SER A 319 -17.27 -2.97 6.06
N ARG A 320 -17.51 -2.52 4.81
CA ARG A 320 -18.86 -2.13 4.36
C ARG A 320 -19.58 -3.37 3.85
N TYR A 321 -18.98 -4.05 2.87
CA TYR A 321 -19.52 -5.24 2.23
C TYR A 321 -19.96 -6.33 3.23
N LEU A 322 -19.18 -6.56 4.29
CA LEU A 322 -19.56 -7.51 5.35
C LEU A 322 -20.83 -7.12 6.11
N ARG A 323 -21.05 -5.83 6.41
CA ARG A 323 -22.33 -5.41 6.99
C ARG A 323 -23.46 -5.60 6.00
N ASP A 324 -23.20 -5.33 4.73
CA ASP A 324 -24.20 -5.42 3.68
C ASP A 324 -24.59 -6.91 3.42
N LEU A 325 -23.63 -7.85 3.52
CA LEU A 325 -23.84 -9.30 3.61
C LEU A 325 -24.62 -9.70 4.87
N LEU A 326 -24.20 -9.22 6.05
CA LEU A 326 -24.87 -9.51 7.33
C LEU A 326 -26.33 -9.06 7.36
N VAL A 327 -26.63 -7.90 6.79
CA VAL A 327 -28.00 -7.35 6.70
C VAL A 327 -28.86 -8.15 5.71
N ALA A 328 -28.27 -8.82 4.73
CA ALA A 328 -28.99 -9.74 3.85
C ALA A 328 -29.20 -11.13 4.50
N ALA A 329 -28.26 -11.59 5.33
CA ALA A 329 -28.33 -12.88 6.02
C ALA A 329 -29.22 -12.86 7.29
N PHE A 330 -29.36 -11.71 7.95
CA PHE A 330 -30.09 -11.55 9.21
C PHE A 330 -31.00 -10.31 9.17
N PRO A 331 -32.10 -10.32 8.39
CA PRO A 331 -32.95 -9.15 8.19
C PRO A 331 -33.65 -8.68 9.46
N ASP A 332 -34.01 -9.60 10.36
CA ASP A 332 -34.72 -9.32 11.62
C ASP A 332 -33.82 -8.66 12.67
N LEU A 333 -32.51 -8.86 12.55
CA LEU A 333 -31.52 -8.19 13.38
C LEU A 333 -31.23 -6.81 12.78
N GLN A 334 -31.29 -5.75 13.60
CA GLN A 334 -31.07 -4.36 13.15
C GLN A 334 -29.59 -4.02 12.86
N LEU A 335 -28.86 -4.92 12.19
CA LEU A 335 -27.41 -4.87 11.95
C LEU A 335 -26.96 -3.65 11.12
N ARG A 336 -27.89 -2.96 10.44
CA ARG A 336 -27.65 -1.66 9.79
C ARG A 336 -27.16 -0.60 10.80
N ALA A 337 -27.65 -0.64 12.04
CA ALA A 337 -27.29 0.29 13.11
C ALA A 337 -25.94 -0.02 13.78
N LEU A 338 -25.31 -1.18 13.50
CA LEU A 338 -24.08 -1.57 14.19
C LEU A 338 -22.93 -0.57 13.95
N PRO A 339 -22.22 -0.15 15.00
CA PRO A 339 -21.15 0.82 14.87
C PRO A 339 -20.01 0.24 14.02
N ARG A 340 -19.40 1.08 13.17
CA ARG A 340 -18.31 0.69 12.24
C ARG A 340 -17.12 -0.01 12.94
N LYS A 341 -16.95 0.21 14.25
CA LYS A 341 -15.99 -0.50 15.12
C LYS A 341 -16.34 -1.98 15.27
N ALA A 342 -17.60 -2.32 15.54
CA ALA A 342 -18.07 -3.70 15.73
C ALA A 342 -17.88 -4.54 14.47
N ILE A 343 -18.40 -4.08 13.32
CA ILE A 343 -18.23 -4.75 12.02
C ILE A 343 -16.74 -4.96 11.69
N THR A 344 -15.88 -3.98 12.00
CA THR A 344 -14.43 -4.10 11.76
C THR A 344 -13.74 -5.10 12.71
N GLN A 345 -14.24 -5.29 13.94
CA GLN A 345 -13.73 -6.31 14.85
C GLN A 345 -14.23 -7.72 14.49
N LEU A 346 -15.52 -7.86 14.19
CA LEU A 346 -16.12 -9.08 13.67
C LEU A 346 -15.39 -9.53 12.40
N LYS A 347 -15.14 -8.63 11.44
CA LYS A 347 -14.32 -8.93 10.26
C LYS A 347 -12.92 -9.47 10.61
N LYS A 348 -12.22 -8.80 11.53
CA LYS A 348 -10.86 -9.16 11.94
C LYS A 348 -10.77 -10.48 12.71
N ARG A 349 -11.85 -10.89 13.38
CA ARG A 349 -11.89 -12.11 14.22
C ARG A 349 -12.52 -13.31 13.53
N CYS A 350 -13.41 -13.09 12.56
CA CYS A 350 -14.20 -14.15 11.93
C CYS A 350 -13.79 -14.42 10.48
N CYS A 351 -13.45 -13.41 9.68
CA CYS A 351 -13.26 -13.62 8.24
C CYS A 351 -11.91 -14.28 7.88
N TYR A 352 -11.92 -15.08 6.82
CA TYR A 352 -10.77 -15.78 6.24
C TYR A 352 -10.91 -15.79 4.71
N VAL A 353 -9.84 -16.07 3.99
CA VAL A 353 -9.85 -16.22 2.53
C VAL A 353 -10.03 -17.68 2.18
N SER A 354 -10.98 -17.98 1.29
CA SER A 354 -11.15 -19.31 0.70
C SER A 354 -10.08 -19.59 -0.36
N LEU A 355 -9.65 -20.84 -0.50
CA LEU A 355 -8.81 -21.29 -1.61
C LEU A 355 -9.62 -21.60 -2.88
N ASP A 356 -10.87 -22.04 -2.72
CA ASP A 356 -11.80 -22.40 -3.80
C ASP A 356 -13.18 -21.80 -3.46
N PHE A 357 -13.33 -20.54 -3.85
CA PHE A 357 -14.47 -19.71 -3.47
C PHE A 357 -15.81 -20.23 -4.01
N GLU A 358 -15.82 -20.72 -5.25
CA GLU A 358 -17.05 -21.20 -5.89
C GLU A 358 -17.45 -22.57 -5.31
N GLY A 359 -16.49 -23.46 -5.01
CA GLY A 359 -16.76 -24.74 -4.36
C GLY A 359 -17.15 -24.61 -2.88
N ASP A 360 -16.63 -23.62 -2.16
CA ASP A 360 -17.11 -23.28 -0.81
C ASP A 360 -18.52 -22.68 -0.85
N LEU A 361 -18.85 -21.83 -1.85
CA LEU A 361 -20.21 -21.28 -2.01
C LEU A 361 -21.28 -22.35 -2.28
N LEU A 362 -20.93 -23.42 -3.00
CA LEU A 362 -21.85 -24.47 -3.42
C LEU A 362 -22.05 -25.57 -2.38
N ASN A 363 -21.19 -25.68 -1.37
CA ASN A 363 -21.24 -26.75 -0.38
C ASN A 363 -21.17 -26.21 1.06
N PRO A 364 -22.32 -26.12 1.76
CA PRO A 364 -22.38 -25.68 3.16
C PRO A 364 -21.52 -26.49 4.14
N ASP A 365 -21.23 -27.76 3.87
CA ASP A 365 -20.40 -28.60 4.75
C ASP A 365 -18.92 -28.18 4.74
N ARG A 366 -18.49 -27.47 3.69
CA ARG A 366 -17.17 -26.83 3.62
C ARG A 366 -17.12 -25.52 4.42
N HIS A 367 -18.26 -24.94 4.80
CA HIS A 367 -18.27 -23.74 5.61
C HIS A 367 -17.68 -24.03 7.00
N HIS A 368 -17.04 -23.02 7.57
CA HIS A 368 -16.64 -23.02 8.97
C HIS A 368 -17.46 -21.94 9.70
N PRO A 369 -18.52 -22.27 10.46
CA PRO A 369 -19.29 -21.25 11.19
C PRO A 369 -18.49 -20.57 12.31
N ALA A 370 -18.89 -19.37 12.74
CA ALA A 370 -18.39 -18.73 13.96
C ALA A 370 -19.39 -17.72 14.56
N THR A 371 -19.68 -17.87 15.85
CA THR A 371 -20.52 -16.95 16.61
C THR A 371 -19.75 -15.72 17.09
N PHE A 372 -20.32 -14.53 16.89
CA PHE A 372 -19.78 -13.26 17.37
C PHE A 372 -20.81 -12.51 18.24
N CYS A 373 -20.48 -12.29 19.51
CA CYS A 373 -21.33 -11.52 20.43
C CYS A 373 -21.22 -10.02 20.15
N LEU A 374 -22.36 -9.35 19.97
CA LEU A 374 -22.44 -7.92 19.64
C LEU A 374 -22.26 -6.99 20.86
N GLY A 375 -22.31 -7.55 22.08
CA GLY A 375 -22.08 -6.86 23.35
C GLY A 375 -23.34 -6.53 24.14
N ASN A 376 -24.51 -6.54 23.49
CA ASN A 376 -25.84 -6.33 24.06
C ASN A 376 -26.57 -7.67 24.33
N GLY A 377 -25.85 -8.73 24.68
CA GLY A 377 -26.38 -10.11 24.79
C GLY A 377 -26.68 -10.79 23.45
N CYS A 378 -27.04 -10.04 22.40
CA CYS A 378 -27.23 -10.57 21.05
C CYS A 378 -25.92 -11.13 20.46
N SER A 379 -26.03 -12.21 19.68
CA SER A 379 -24.91 -12.79 18.93
C SER A 379 -25.34 -13.15 17.51
N VAL A 380 -24.37 -13.19 16.59
CA VAL A 380 -24.58 -13.54 15.18
C VAL A 380 -23.70 -14.74 14.86
N CYS A 381 -24.28 -15.80 14.29
CA CYS A 381 -23.52 -16.95 13.77
C CYS A 381 -23.19 -16.72 12.30
N LEU A 382 -21.94 -16.41 11.98
CA LEU A 382 -21.50 -16.19 10.61
C LEU A 382 -21.11 -17.51 9.95
N SER A 383 -21.56 -17.71 8.72
CA SER A 383 -21.28 -18.89 7.90
C SER A 383 -20.57 -18.46 6.61
N SER A 384 -21.28 -18.30 5.49
CA SER A 384 -20.70 -17.94 4.18
C SER A 384 -20.02 -16.56 4.17
N GLU A 385 -20.51 -15.66 5.02
CA GLU A 385 -20.12 -14.25 5.10
C GLU A 385 -18.66 -14.10 5.55
N ARG A 386 -18.13 -15.13 6.24
CA ARG A 386 -16.74 -15.19 6.70
C ARG A 386 -15.76 -15.20 5.53
N PHE A 387 -16.01 -15.99 4.48
CA PHE A 387 -15.14 -16.10 3.31
C PHE A 387 -15.56 -15.21 2.13
N ARG A 388 -16.86 -14.92 2.00
CA ARG A 388 -17.36 -13.92 1.04
C ARG A 388 -16.84 -12.52 1.34
N CYS A 389 -16.64 -12.15 2.61
CA CYS A 389 -16.18 -10.81 2.98
C CYS A 389 -14.86 -10.37 2.32
N PRO A 390 -13.75 -11.14 2.37
CA PRO A 390 -12.48 -10.72 1.75
C PRO A 390 -12.34 -11.06 0.26
N GLU A 391 -13.18 -11.94 -0.29
CA GLU A 391 -13.12 -12.35 -1.71
C GLU A 391 -13.05 -11.17 -2.71
N PRO A 392 -13.71 -9.99 -2.49
CA PRO A 392 -13.56 -8.84 -3.39
C PRO A 392 -12.14 -8.29 -3.60
N ILE A 393 -11.13 -8.67 -2.80
CA ILE A 393 -9.72 -8.39 -3.12
C ILE A 393 -9.26 -9.21 -4.36
N PHE A 394 -9.74 -10.44 -4.48
CA PHE A 394 -9.46 -11.38 -5.57
C PHE A 394 -10.47 -11.20 -6.72
N GLN A 395 -11.74 -10.94 -6.39
CA GLN A 395 -12.85 -10.74 -7.33
C GLN A 395 -13.58 -9.39 -7.14
N PRO A 396 -13.01 -8.23 -7.56
CA PRO A 396 -13.67 -6.93 -7.44
C PRO A 396 -15.05 -6.82 -8.13
N ARG A 397 -15.33 -7.73 -9.09
CA ARG A 397 -16.64 -7.93 -9.72
C ARG A 397 -17.80 -8.11 -8.72
N LEU A 398 -17.54 -8.71 -7.55
CA LEU A 398 -18.51 -8.88 -6.46
C LEU A 398 -18.97 -7.53 -5.83
N LEU A 399 -18.29 -6.44 -6.15
CA LEU A 399 -18.63 -5.06 -5.77
C LEU A 399 -18.99 -4.19 -6.99
N GLY A 400 -19.31 -4.82 -8.13
CA GLY A 400 -19.59 -4.13 -9.39
C GLY A 400 -18.37 -3.46 -10.04
N GLN A 401 -17.14 -3.77 -9.61
CA GLN A 401 -15.94 -3.17 -10.19
C GLN A 401 -15.42 -4.00 -11.38
N THR A 402 -15.08 -3.32 -12.46
CA THR A 402 -14.47 -3.90 -13.67
C THR A 402 -12.94 -4.06 -13.58
N LYS A 403 -12.31 -3.49 -12.55
CA LYS A 403 -10.87 -3.65 -12.29
C LYS A 403 -10.55 -5.11 -11.92
N PRO A 404 -9.41 -5.66 -12.36
CA PRO A 404 -8.98 -7.00 -11.95
C PRO A 404 -8.56 -7.03 -10.48
N GLY A 405 -8.59 -8.22 -9.87
CA GLY A 405 -8.19 -8.44 -8.48
C GLY A 405 -6.69 -8.33 -8.23
N LEU A 406 -6.32 -8.29 -6.96
CA LEU A 406 -4.94 -8.08 -6.51
C LEU A 406 -3.93 -9.09 -7.11
N PRO A 407 -4.18 -10.41 -7.23
CA PRO A 407 -3.22 -11.33 -7.84
C PRO A 407 -2.88 -10.99 -9.30
N ALA A 408 -3.88 -10.57 -10.07
CA ALA A 408 -3.67 -10.14 -11.45
C ALA A 408 -2.94 -8.79 -11.54
N LEU A 409 -3.15 -7.86 -10.59
CA LEU A 409 -2.41 -6.60 -10.51
C LEU A 409 -0.94 -6.83 -10.08
N VAL A 410 -0.68 -7.76 -9.16
CA VAL A 410 0.66 -8.22 -8.78
C VAL A 410 1.38 -8.84 -9.97
N PHE A 411 0.68 -9.67 -10.76
CA PHE A 411 1.21 -10.21 -12.00
C PHE A 411 1.49 -9.13 -13.06
N GLN A 412 0.59 -8.17 -13.25
CA GLN A 412 0.81 -7.04 -14.18
C GLN A 412 2.02 -6.19 -13.78
N ALA A 413 2.28 -6.01 -12.48
CA ALA A 413 3.49 -5.36 -11.98
C ALA A 413 4.77 -6.11 -12.43
N LEU A 414 4.78 -7.45 -12.32
CA LEU A 414 5.88 -8.30 -12.81
C LEU A 414 5.99 -8.33 -14.34
N GLN A 415 4.88 -8.21 -15.08
CA GLN A 415 4.94 -8.10 -16.55
C GLN A 415 5.51 -6.75 -17.01
N LYS A 416 5.12 -5.65 -16.35
CA LYS A 416 5.45 -4.28 -16.78
C LYS A 416 6.92 -3.91 -16.56
N VAL A 417 7.60 -4.50 -15.58
CA VAL A 417 9.06 -4.35 -15.41
C VAL A 417 9.87 -5.13 -16.48
N PRO A 418 11.09 -4.67 -16.84
CA PRO A 418 11.90 -5.31 -17.88
C PRO A 418 12.25 -6.78 -17.57
N ALA A 419 12.26 -7.63 -18.61
CA ALA A 419 12.46 -9.08 -18.51
C ALA A 419 13.64 -9.49 -17.60
N ARG A 420 14.80 -8.82 -17.74
CA ARG A 420 16.02 -9.07 -16.94
C ARG A 420 15.89 -8.85 -15.43
N LEU A 421 14.81 -8.21 -14.97
CA LEU A 421 14.53 -7.96 -13.54
C LEU A 421 13.40 -8.85 -13.00
N ARG A 422 12.59 -9.48 -13.86
CA ARG A 422 11.34 -10.15 -13.46
C ARG A 422 11.57 -11.25 -12.44
N THR A 423 12.53 -12.14 -12.67
CA THR A 423 12.92 -13.19 -11.70
C THR A 423 13.32 -12.56 -10.38
N ARG A 424 14.31 -11.67 -10.37
CA ARG A 424 14.81 -11.00 -9.15
C ARG A 424 13.75 -10.24 -8.34
N LEU A 425 12.68 -9.75 -8.97
CA LEU A 425 11.56 -9.10 -8.27
C LEU A 425 10.46 -10.08 -7.84
N ALA A 426 10.30 -11.21 -8.55
CA ALA A 426 9.46 -12.33 -8.15
C ALA A 426 10.08 -13.15 -7.01
N ASP A 427 11.42 -13.26 -6.93
CA ASP A 427 12.14 -13.94 -5.86
C ASP A 427 11.94 -13.27 -4.48
N THR A 428 11.27 -12.11 -4.40
CA THR A 428 10.96 -11.40 -3.15
C THR A 428 9.66 -10.60 -3.27
N VAL A 429 8.51 -11.27 -3.16
CA VAL A 429 7.17 -10.63 -3.10
C VAL A 429 6.77 -10.43 -1.64
N VAL A 430 6.97 -9.24 -1.08
CA VAL A 430 6.70 -8.94 0.33
C VAL A 430 5.25 -8.55 0.56
N LEU A 431 4.54 -9.30 1.40
CA LEU A 431 3.18 -8.96 1.83
C LEU A 431 3.20 -7.98 3.00
N ALA A 432 2.45 -6.89 2.91
CA ALA A 432 2.37 -5.86 3.94
C ALA A 432 0.95 -5.31 4.15
N GLY A 433 0.68 -4.77 5.33
CA GLY A 433 -0.58 -4.11 5.65
C GLY A 433 -1.67 -5.04 6.19
N GLY A 434 -2.58 -4.47 6.97
CA GLY A 434 -3.49 -5.21 7.85
C GLY A 434 -4.62 -6.02 7.17
N SER A 435 -4.80 -5.94 5.85
CA SER A 435 -5.71 -6.84 5.11
C SER A 435 -5.01 -8.08 4.55
N THR A 436 -3.67 -8.15 4.58
CA THR A 436 -2.92 -9.40 4.29
C THR A 436 -2.95 -10.39 5.48
N LEU A 437 -3.64 -10.05 6.56
CA LEU A 437 -3.70 -10.82 7.81
C LEU A 437 -4.91 -11.76 7.92
N PHE A 438 -5.75 -11.86 6.87
CA PHE A 438 -6.76 -12.92 6.83
C PHE A 438 -6.06 -14.29 6.70
N PRO A 439 -6.49 -15.33 7.44
CA PRO A 439 -6.06 -16.71 7.17
C PRO A 439 -6.37 -17.09 5.71
N GLY A 440 -5.50 -17.87 5.07
CA GLY A 440 -5.65 -18.26 3.66
C GLY A 440 -5.23 -17.20 2.63
N PHE A 441 -4.91 -15.96 3.05
CA PHE A 441 -4.58 -14.87 2.12
C PHE A 441 -3.26 -15.10 1.37
N THR A 442 -2.24 -15.64 2.03
CA THR A 442 -0.91 -15.88 1.40
C THR A 442 -1.04 -16.98 0.37
N GLU A 443 -1.72 -18.04 0.78
CA GLU A 443 -1.90 -19.32 0.13
C GLU A 443 -2.75 -19.16 -1.14
N ARG A 444 -3.87 -18.43 -1.05
CA ARG A 444 -4.70 -18.04 -2.19
C ARG A 444 -3.96 -17.12 -3.18
N LEU A 445 -3.18 -16.15 -2.67
CA LEU A 445 -2.45 -15.21 -3.52
C LEU A 445 -1.29 -15.90 -4.26
N GLU A 446 -0.59 -16.84 -3.62
CA GLU A 446 0.45 -17.66 -4.23
C GLU A 446 -0.14 -18.55 -5.34
N MET A 447 -1.20 -19.30 -5.03
CA MET A 447 -1.91 -20.16 -5.98
C MET A 447 -2.42 -19.39 -7.21
N GLU A 448 -3.08 -18.24 -7.02
CA GLU A 448 -3.53 -17.41 -8.14
C GLU A 448 -2.36 -16.81 -8.92
N LEU A 449 -1.30 -16.33 -8.25
CA LEU A 449 -0.16 -15.72 -8.92
C LEU A 449 0.64 -16.75 -9.74
N GLU A 450 0.78 -17.98 -9.26
CA GLU A 450 1.30 -19.09 -10.07
C GLU A 450 0.40 -19.37 -11.28
N ALA A 451 -0.92 -19.40 -11.10
CA ALA A 451 -1.87 -19.64 -12.19
C ALA A 451 -1.80 -18.53 -13.26
N GLN A 452 -1.68 -17.27 -12.86
CA GLN A 452 -1.43 -16.14 -13.77
C GLN A 452 -0.10 -16.33 -14.53
N CYS A 453 0.98 -16.69 -13.83
CA CYS A 453 2.28 -16.93 -14.44
C CYS A 453 2.23 -18.07 -15.48
N ARG A 454 1.61 -19.21 -15.14
CA ARG A 454 1.40 -20.34 -16.07
C ARG A 454 0.57 -19.92 -17.28
N ARG A 455 -0.60 -19.31 -17.05
CA ARG A 455 -1.57 -18.90 -18.10
C ARG A 455 -0.97 -17.95 -19.15
N HIS A 456 -0.06 -17.08 -18.75
CA HIS A 456 0.51 -16.04 -19.62
C HIS A 456 1.92 -16.37 -20.15
N GLY A 457 2.38 -17.62 -20.05
CA GLY A 457 3.68 -18.06 -20.58
C GLY A 457 4.89 -17.76 -19.69
N TYR A 458 4.67 -17.24 -18.48
CA TYR A 458 5.70 -17.01 -17.46
C TYR A 458 5.89 -18.25 -16.56
N GLY A 459 5.69 -19.46 -17.11
CA GLY A 459 5.71 -20.73 -16.36
C GLY A 459 7.06 -21.10 -15.71
N ALA A 460 8.15 -20.41 -16.07
CA ALA A 460 9.46 -20.50 -15.41
C ALA A 460 9.62 -19.54 -14.21
N LEU A 461 8.73 -18.55 -14.06
CA LEU A 461 8.74 -17.63 -12.92
C LEU A 461 8.18 -18.36 -11.68
N ARG A 462 8.82 -18.20 -10.53
CA ARG A 462 8.37 -18.73 -9.23
C ARG A 462 8.30 -17.61 -8.20
N PRO A 463 7.21 -16.81 -8.18
CA PRO A 463 7.09 -15.71 -7.23
C PRO A 463 7.05 -16.21 -5.79
N HIS A 464 8.04 -15.80 -4.98
CA HIS A 464 8.18 -16.22 -3.58
C HIS A 464 7.55 -15.19 -2.65
N LEU A 465 6.49 -15.60 -1.93
CA LEU A 465 5.74 -14.71 -1.04
C LEU A 465 6.34 -14.66 0.37
N VAL A 466 6.83 -13.47 0.75
CA VAL A 466 7.44 -13.20 2.06
C VAL A 466 6.41 -12.59 3.00
N ALA A 467 5.74 -13.45 3.77
CA ALA A 467 4.58 -13.09 4.60
C ALA A 467 4.88 -13.01 6.11
N LYS A 468 5.89 -12.24 6.53
CA LYS A 468 6.34 -12.15 7.96
C LYS A 468 5.18 -11.92 8.95
N PRO A 469 5.19 -12.51 10.17
CA PRO A 469 4.11 -12.35 11.15
C PRO A 469 3.78 -10.89 11.53
N GLY A 470 4.79 -10.01 11.56
CA GLY A 470 4.63 -8.58 11.83
C GLY A 470 4.02 -7.74 10.70
N ARG A 471 3.62 -8.34 9.56
CA ARG A 471 3.30 -7.64 8.31
C ARG A 471 2.21 -6.56 8.40
N GLY A 472 1.31 -6.63 9.39
CA GLY A 472 0.35 -5.56 9.70
C GLY A 472 0.97 -4.20 10.03
N THR A 473 2.25 -4.18 10.41
CA THR A 473 3.06 -2.99 10.73
C THR A 473 4.38 -2.92 9.96
N ALA A 474 4.50 -3.67 8.85
CA ALA A 474 5.72 -3.76 8.03
C ALA A 474 6.30 -2.38 7.65
N VAL A 475 5.46 -1.49 7.09
CA VAL A 475 5.84 -0.13 6.69
C VAL A 475 6.47 0.65 7.85
N TRP A 476 5.81 0.68 9.01
CA TRP A 476 6.37 1.33 10.20
C TRP A 476 7.69 0.67 10.67
N THR A 477 7.76 -0.66 10.65
CA THR A 477 8.93 -1.43 11.11
C THR A 477 10.14 -1.19 10.22
N GLY A 478 9.97 -1.17 8.90
CA GLY A 478 11.02 -0.80 7.96
C GLY A 478 11.43 0.66 8.08
N GLY A 479 10.49 1.58 8.34
CA GLY A 479 10.82 2.96 8.68
C GLY A 479 11.67 3.08 9.94
N SER A 480 11.35 2.30 10.98
CA SER A 480 12.12 2.22 12.22
C SER A 480 13.54 1.67 12.00
N MET A 481 13.68 0.62 11.19
CA MET A 481 14.97 0.07 10.80
C MET A 481 15.80 1.09 10.01
N VAL A 482 15.26 1.62 8.92
CA VAL A 482 15.98 2.50 7.99
C VAL A 482 16.39 3.82 8.66
N ALA A 483 15.50 4.45 9.43
CA ALA A 483 15.82 5.71 10.13
C ALA A 483 16.86 5.54 11.25
N SER A 484 17.16 4.30 11.70
CA SER A 484 18.23 4.02 12.66
C SER A 484 19.62 3.87 12.02
N LEU A 485 19.70 3.73 10.69
CA LEU A 485 20.97 3.56 9.99
C LEU A 485 21.75 4.87 9.89
N ARG A 486 23.06 4.82 10.16
CA ARG A 486 23.96 5.97 9.98
C ARG A 486 24.08 6.39 8.51
N SER A 487 24.11 5.43 7.59
CA SER A 487 24.12 5.66 6.14
C SER A 487 22.83 6.30 5.61
N PHE A 488 21.75 6.30 6.39
CA PHE A 488 20.50 6.95 5.99
C PHE A 488 20.47 8.45 6.35
N GLN A 489 21.35 8.92 7.25
CA GLN A 489 21.32 10.30 7.75
C GLN A 489 21.60 11.37 6.66
N CYS A 490 22.26 11.01 5.56
CA CYS A 490 22.46 11.91 4.40
C CYS A 490 21.22 12.10 3.51
N HIS A 491 20.13 11.36 3.73
CA HIS A 491 18.88 11.48 2.94
C HIS A 491 17.85 12.41 3.59
N TRP A 492 18.21 13.14 4.64
CA TRP A 492 17.31 14.01 5.40
C TRP A 492 17.39 15.45 4.90
N ILE A 493 16.23 16.05 4.63
CA ILE A 493 16.15 17.51 4.46
C ILE A 493 16.20 18.14 5.85
N THR A 494 17.12 19.07 6.07
CA THR A 494 17.14 19.88 7.32
C THR A 494 16.25 21.12 7.17
N ARG A 495 15.79 21.66 8.30
CA ARG A 495 14.98 22.88 8.30
C ARG A 495 15.69 24.07 7.66
N ALA A 496 17.01 24.19 7.85
CA ALA A 496 17.82 25.23 7.22
C ALA A 496 17.80 25.11 5.69
N MET A 497 18.01 23.90 5.15
CA MET A 497 17.95 23.66 3.70
C MET A 497 16.54 23.95 3.14
N TYR A 498 15.47 23.60 3.86
CA TYR A 498 14.11 23.96 3.45
C TYR A 498 13.86 25.48 3.47
N GLN A 499 14.44 26.21 4.43
CA GLN A 499 14.33 27.67 4.50
C GLN A 499 15.14 28.39 3.40
N GLU A 500 16.20 27.76 2.87
CA GLU A 500 17.06 28.28 1.81
C GLU A 500 16.52 27.96 0.40
N TYR A 501 16.05 26.72 0.18
CA TYR A 501 15.66 26.20 -1.14
C TYR A 501 14.14 25.99 -1.33
N GLY A 502 13.34 26.12 -0.27
CA GLY A 502 11.88 25.99 -0.32
C GLY A 502 11.38 24.61 -0.76
N SER A 503 10.17 24.58 -1.34
CA SER A 503 9.54 23.33 -1.78
C SER A 503 10.24 22.67 -2.98
N ARG A 504 11.06 23.41 -3.74
CA ARG A 504 11.88 22.88 -4.83
C ARG A 504 12.80 21.74 -4.37
N LEU A 505 13.44 21.88 -3.21
CA LEU A 505 14.29 20.84 -2.64
C LEU A 505 13.49 19.57 -2.28
N VAL A 506 12.23 19.72 -1.88
CA VAL A 506 11.32 18.59 -1.60
C VAL A 506 11.05 17.80 -2.90
N HIS A 507 10.96 18.50 -4.04
CA HIS A 507 10.86 17.87 -5.35
C HIS A 507 12.17 17.19 -5.78
N GLU A 508 13.33 17.84 -5.58
CA GLU A 508 14.63 17.30 -6.01
C GLU A 508 15.10 16.08 -5.18
N VAL A 509 14.55 15.87 -3.97
CA VAL A 509 14.95 14.78 -3.06
C VAL A 509 13.95 13.62 -3.00
N PHE A 510 12.65 13.84 -3.26
CA PHE A 510 11.61 12.82 -3.05
C PHE A 510 10.77 12.43 -4.29
N ASN A 511 11.05 12.95 -5.48
CA ASN A 511 10.28 12.65 -6.71
C ASN A 511 11.09 11.87 -7.75
#